data_AF-A0A971T330-F1
#
_entry.id   AF-A0A971T330-F1
#
_cell.length_a   1.000
_cell.length_b   1.000
_cell.length_c   1.000
_cell.angle_alpha   90.00
_cell.angle_beta   90.00
_cell.angle_gamma   90.00
#
_symmetry.space_group_name_H-M   'P 1'
#
loop_
_entity.id
_entity.type
_entity.pdbx_description
1 polymer ?
#
loop_
_entity_poly.entity_id
_entity_poly.type
_entity_poly.pdbx_seq_one_letter_code
_entity_poly.pdbx_strand_id
1 'polypeptide(L)'
;MDNQITPVEQKTVDFNGAELLAVKFNDGKVYAGARWICNGLGLNDNQRRGQYMKLNEDVVLSRGVKKISLPTNSGTQEALCIELEFLPLWLAKINAGIIDDLKIQDRVIEYQLKAKDVLAAVFLPTNQPVSQAEVTLQLAQCLVDQEKKIQALETNQEAQAETIQNIKEALAPTDKQWRKYINEQLNKVARARGDDFQGVREESYDLLEKRAACNLRRRLANHKERLFEAGASKTKINDTNRLDVIDQDRRLQEIYTAIVRELAIKYVA
;
A
#
# COMPACT_ATOMS: atom_id res chain seq x y z
N MET A 1 -51.30 6.33 -2.16
CA MET A 1 -51.88 5.37 -3.12
C MET A 1 -51.55 4.00 -2.56
N ASP A 2 -52.53 3.36 -1.92
CA ASP A 2 -52.36 2.04 -1.33
C ASP A 2 -52.13 1.02 -2.44
N ASN A 3 -50.90 0.49 -2.52
CA ASN A 3 -50.60 -0.65 -3.36
C ASN A 3 -51.38 -1.84 -2.79
N GLN A 4 -52.56 -2.12 -3.34
CA GLN A 4 -53.33 -3.32 -2.98
C GLN A 4 -52.52 -4.55 -3.38
N ILE A 5 -51.85 -5.13 -2.39
CA ILE A 5 -51.12 -6.39 -2.47
C ILE A 5 -52.18 -7.49 -2.54
N THR A 6 -52.49 -7.95 -3.74
CA THR A 6 -53.51 -9.00 -3.98
C THR A 6 -52.86 -10.37 -4.08
N PRO A 7 -53.39 -11.39 -3.39
CA PRO A 7 -52.85 -12.75 -3.47
C PRO A 7 -53.02 -13.29 -4.89
N VAL A 8 -51.94 -13.79 -5.48
CA VAL A 8 -51.90 -14.34 -6.84
C VAL A 8 -52.01 -15.86 -6.81
N GLU A 9 -51.35 -16.49 -5.84
CA GLU A 9 -51.31 -17.95 -5.71
C GLU A 9 -51.28 -18.34 -4.23
N GLN A 10 -52.08 -19.34 -3.86
CA GLN A 10 -52.12 -19.90 -2.50
C GLN A 10 -51.85 -21.39 -2.60
N LYS A 11 -50.87 -21.88 -1.82
CA LYS A 11 -50.50 -23.29 -1.81
C LYS A 11 -50.18 -23.75 -0.39
N THR A 12 -50.69 -24.92 -0.03
CA THR A 12 -50.24 -25.65 1.15
C THR A 12 -48.96 -26.41 0.80
N VAL A 13 -47.91 -26.19 1.57
CA VAL A 13 -46.58 -26.78 1.35
C VAL A 13 -46.25 -27.64 2.56
N ASP A 14 -45.79 -28.87 2.31
CA ASP A 14 -45.22 -29.70 3.38
C ASP A 14 -43.85 -29.14 3.79
N PHE A 15 -43.70 -28.85 5.07
CA PHE A 15 -42.47 -28.36 5.65
C PHE A 15 -42.13 -29.18 6.89
N ASN A 16 -41.21 -30.13 6.74
CA ASN A 16 -40.81 -31.07 7.79
C ASN A 16 -41.98 -31.86 8.40
N GLY A 17 -42.97 -32.25 7.59
CA GLY A 17 -44.15 -33.00 8.05
C GLY A 17 -45.27 -32.13 8.65
N ALA A 18 -45.18 -30.80 8.50
CA ALA A 18 -46.22 -29.86 8.85
C ALA A 18 -46.76 -29.15 7.59
N GLU A 19 -48.08 -29.06 7.46
CA GLU A 19 -48.73 -28.34 6.37
C GLU A 19 -48.72 -26.84 6.65
N LEU A 20 -47.90 -26.10 5.90
CA LEU A 20 -47.80 -24.65 5.98
C LEU A 20 -48.54 -23.99 4.82
N LEU A 21 -49.27 -22.92 5.13
CA LEU A 21 -49.87 -22.11 4.09
C LEU A 21 -48.89 -21.04 3.59
N ALA A 22 -48.55 -21.10 2.31
CA ALA A 22 -47.76 -20.10 1.60
C ALA A 22 -48.64 -19.37 0.58
N VAL A 23 -48.50 -18.04 0.54
CA VAL A 23 -49.27 -17.16 -0.35
C VAL A 23 -48.29 -16.27 -1.10
N LYS A 24 -48.33 -16.34 -2.43
CA LYS A 24 -47.52 -15.51 -3.32
C LYS A 24 -48.33 -14.31 -3.79
N PHE A 25 -47.70 -13.14 -3.78
CA PHE A 25 -48.32 -11.88 -4.18
C PHE A 25 -47.81 -11.35 -5.52
N ASN A 26 -48.51 -10.34 -6.03
CA ASN A 26 -48.21 -9.67 -7.30
C ASN A 26 -46.83 -9.00 -7.34
N ASP A 27 -46.26 -8.67 -6.18
CA ASP A 27 -44.89 -8.17 -6.01
C ASP A 27 -43.82 -9.28 -6.07
N GLY A 28 -44.23 -10.53 -6.27
CA GLY A 28 -43.35 -11.69 -6.33
C GLY A 28 -42.96 -12.24 -4.96
N LYS A 29 -43.33 -11.58 -3.86
CA LYS A 29 -43.00 -12.00 -2.49
C LYS A 29 -43.91 -13.13 -2.04
N VAL A 30 -43.35 -13.99 -1.18
CA VAL A 30 -44.06 -15.11 -0.57
C VAL A 30 -44.21 -14.86 0.92
N TYR A 31 -45.43 -15.03 1.40
CA TYR A 31 -45.77 -14.90 2.80
C TYR A 31 -46.27 -16.25 3.34
N ALA A 32 -45.80 -16.61 4.53
CA ALA A 32 -46.25 -17.80 5.23
C ALA A 32 -47.21 -17.42 6.36
N GLY A 33 -48.32 -18.14 6.49
CA GLY A 33 -49.31 -17.87 7.52
C GLY A 33 -48.83 -18.28 8.91
N ALA A 34 -48.70 -17.31 9.83
CA ALA A 34 -48.19 -17.55 11.18
C ALA A 34 -49.05 -18.53 11.97
N ARG A 35 -50.36 -18.59 11.70
CA ARG A 35 -51.27 -19.58 12.31
C ARG A 35 -50.87 -21.02 12.00
N TRP A 36 -50.63 -21.32 10.72
CA TRP A 36 -50.27 -22.66 10.25
C TRP A 36 -48.90 -23.08 10.78
N ILE A 37 -47.95 -22.13 10.83
CA ILE A 37 -46.64 -22.37 11.43
C ILE A 37 -46.79 -22.71 12.91
N CYS A 38 -47.53 -21.92 13.69
CA CYS A 38 -47.73 -22.22 15.10
C CYS A 38 -48.45 -23.57 15.33
N ASN A 39 -49.41 -23.92 14.48
CA ASN A 39 -50.07 -25.24 14.53
C ASN A 39 -49.11 -26.37 14.20
N GLY A 40 -48.28 -26.21 13.16
CA GLY A 40 -47.24 -27.17 12.79
C GLY A 40 -46.15 -27.33 13.86
N LEU A 41 -45.96 -26.30 14.68
CA LEU A 41 -45.08 -26.33 15.86
C LEU A 41 -45.77 -26.90 17.12
N GLY A 42 -47.05 -27.26 17.05
CA GLY A 42 -47.80 -27.79 18.20
C GLY A 42 -48.14 -26.74 19.28
N LEU A 43 -48.09 -25.44 18.95
CA LEU A 43 -48.35 -24.37 19.92
C LEU A 43 -49.85 -24.23 20.20
N ASN A 44 -50.21 -24.17 21.49
CA ASN A 44 -51.58 -23.89 21.93
C ASN A 44 -52.01 -22.44 21.66
N ASP A 45 -53.30 -22.14 21.84
CA ASP A 45 -53.86 -20.82 21.52
C ASP A 45 -53.22 -19.66 22.29
N ASN A 46 -52.87 -19.87 23.56
CA ASN A 46 -52.21 -18.86 24.39
C ASN A 46 -50.78 -18.59 23.90
N GLN A 47 -50.01 -19.66 23.63
CA GLN A 47 -48.66 -19.55 23.08
C GLN A 47 -48.67 -18.87 21.71
N ARG A 48 -49.60 -19.24 20.83
CA ARG A 48 -49.79 -18.63 19.51
C ARG A 48 -50.07 -17.14 19.62
N ARG A 49 -50.95 -16.73 20.54
CA ARG A 49 -51.26 -15.31 20.78
C ARG A 49 -50.01 -14.54 21.22
N GLY A 50 -49.19 -15.14 22.08
CA GLY A 50 -47.89 -14.58 22.47
C GLY A 50 -46.94 -14.41 21.28
N GLN A 51 -46.90 -15.38 20.35
CA GLN A 51 -46.10 -15.25 19.13
C GLN A 51 -46.61 -14.12 18.21
N TYR A 52 -47.92 -13.92 18.12
CA TYR A 52 -48.50 -12.82 17.32
C TYR A 52 -48.15 -11.45 17.89
N MET A 53 -48.14 -11.30 19.22
CA MET A 53 -47.68 -10.06 19.86
C MET A 53 -46.21 -9.81 19.54
N LYS A 54 -45.34 -10.80 19.74
CA LYS A 54 -43.91 -10.71 19.40
C LYS A 54 -43.66 -10.35 17.94
N LEU A 55 -44.41 -10.93 17.00
CA LEU A 55 -44.28 -10.62 15.57
C LEU A 55 -44.61 -9.16 15.25
N ASN A 56 -45.63 -8.58 15.89
CA ASN A 56 -46.04 -7.19 15.64
C ASN A 56 -45.22 -6.16 16.44
N GLU A 57 -44.74 -6.51 17.63
CA GLU A 57 -44.01 -5.60 18.51
C GLU A 57 -42.49 -5.61 18.25
N ASP A 58 -41.95 -6.67 17.65
CA ASP A 58 -40.52 -6.75 17.33
C ASP A 58 -40.15 -5.77 16.22
N VAL A 59 -39.15 -4.93 16.49
CA VAL A 59 -38.70 -3.83 15.62
C VAL A 59 -38.25 -4.31 14.22
N VAL A 60 -37.83 -5.57 14.10
CA VAL A 60 -37.36 -6.16 12.83
C VAL A 60 -38.45 -6.99 12.18
N LEU A 61 -39.07 -7.93 12.91
CA LEU A 61 -40.06 -8.85 12.35
C LEU A 61 -41.33 -8.14 11.89
N SER A 62 -41.76 -7.08 12.59
CA SER A 62 -42.95 -6.28 12.23
C SER A 62 -42.88 -5.71 10.81
N ARG A 63 -41.67 -5.48 10.28
CA ARG A 63 -41.46 -4.99 8.90
C ARG A 63 -41.82 -6.02 7.83
N GLY A 64 -41.73 -7.31 8.18
CA GLY A 64 -42.07 -8.44 7.30
C GLY A 64 -43.45 -9.02 7.57
N VAL A 65 -44.23 -8.45 8.50
CA VAL A 65 -45.55 -8.98 8.89
C VAL A 65 -46.67 -8.20 8.20
N LYS A 66 -47.64 -8.93 7.64
CA LYS A 66 -48.85 -8.36 7.04
C LYS A 66 -50.08 -9.16 7.45
N LYS A 67 -51.20 -8.47 7.63
CA LYS A 67 -52.52 -9.10 7.75
C LYS A 67 -53.08 -9.29 6.35
N ILE A 68 -53.39 -10.52 5.99
CA ILE A 68 -53.88 -10.88 4.67
C ILE A 68 -55.25 -11.53 4.83
N SER A 69 -56.23 -11.06 4.05
CA SER A 69 -57.53 -11.73 3.94
C SER A 69 -57.40 -13.00 3.11
N LEU A 70 -57.59 -14.15 3.76
CA LEU A 70 -57.48 -15.46 3.13
C LEU A 70 -58.84 -16.18 3.13
N PRO A 71 -59.19 -16.88 2.03
CA PRO A 71 -60.34 -17.77 2.04
C PRO A 71 -60.00 -18.99 2.90
N THR A 72 -60.75 -19.17 3.98
CA THR A 72 -60.68 -20.35 4.85
C THR A 72 -61.99 -21.14 4.75
N ASN A 73 -62.02 -22.37 5.28
CA ASN A 73 -63.23 -23.22 5.28
C ASN A 73 -64.46 -22.58 5.96
N SER A 74 -64.27 -21.52 6.75
CA SER A 74 -65.32 -20.76 7.43
C SER A 74 -65.55 -19.36 6.82
N GLY A 75 -65.08 -19.13 5.59
CA GLY A 75 -65.19 -17.84 4.90
C GLY A 75 -63.86 -17.07 4.85
N THR A 76 -63.92 -15.84 4.34
CA THR A 76 -62.75 -14.96 4.26
C THR A 76 -62.39 -14.45 5.65
N GLN A 77 -61.19 -14.77 6.12
CA GLN A 77 -60.68 -14.37 7.43
C GLN A 77 -59.33 -13.67 7.29
N GLU A 78 -59.09 -12.66 8.12
CA GLU A 78 -57.75 -12.06 8.22
C GLU A 78 -56.80 -13.02 8.94
N ALA A 79 -55.70 -13.34 8.28
CA ALA A 79 -54.60 -14.11 8.83
C ALA A 79 -53.34 -13.25 8.96
N LEU A 80 -52.64 -13.40 10.09
CA LEU A 80 -51.31 -12.83 10.25
C LEU A 80 -50.31 -13.69 9.47
N CYS A 81 -49.56 -13.05 8.58
CA CYS A 81 -48.54 -13.71 7.77
C CYS A 81 -47.21 -13.00 7.90
N ILE A 82 -46.13 -13.75 7.74
CA ILE A 82 -44.75 -13.27 7.74
C ILE A 82 -44.12 -13.55 6.38
N GLU A 83 -43.37 -12.59 5.86
CA GLU A 83 -42.59 -12.73 4.64
C GLU A 83 -41.53 -13.83 4.80
N LEU A 84 -41.35 -14.64 3.76
CA LEU A 84 -40.50 -15.83 3.81
C LEU A 84 -39.05 -15.52 4.21
N GLU A 85 -38.52 -14.36 3.83
CA GLU A 85 -37.17 -13.93 4.21
C GLU A 85 -37.02 -13.64 5.71
N PHE A 86 -38.11 -13.29 6.39
CA PHE A 86 -38.13 -13.01 7.83
C PHE A 86 -38.45 -14.26 8.66
N LEU A 87 -39.00 -15.29 8.03
CA LEU A 87 -39.37 -16.55 8.68
C LEU A 87 -38.16 -17.21 9.39
N PRO A 88 -36.95 -17.32 8.78
CA PRO A 88 -35.78 -17.86 9.46
C PRO A 88 -35.47 -17.18 10.79
N LEU A 89 -35.51 -15.84 10.80
CA LEU A 89 -35.24 -15.05 12.00
C LEU A 89 -36.32 -15.24 13.07
N TRP A 90 -37.59 -15.35 12.66
CA TRP A 90 -38.67 -15.63 13.60
C TRP A 90 -38.52 -17.01 14.25
N LEU A 91 -38.27 -18.06 13.45
CA LEU A 91 -38.03 -19.41 13.96
C LEU A 91 -36.83 -19.47 14.92
N ALA A 92 -35.77 -18.69 14.64
CA ALA A 92 -34.62 -18.58 15.52
C ALA A 92 -34.95 -17.96 16.90
N LYS A 93 -35.98 -17.10 16.98
CA LYS A 93 -36.42 -16.43 18.22
C LYS A 93 -37.46 -17.23 19.02
N ILE A 94 -38.04 -18.30 18.46
CA ILE A 94 -39.01 -19.14 19.18
C ILE A 94 -38.26 -19.90 20.28
N ASN A 95 -38.75 -19.81 21.52
CA ASN A 95 -38.23 -20.65 22.59
C ASN A 95 -38.69 -22.09 22.36
N ALA A 96 -37.79 -23.02 22.04
CA ALA A 96 -38.15 -24.41 21.82
C ALA A 96 -38.73 -25.08 23.09
N GLY A 97 -38.40 -24.59 24.28
CA GLY A 97 -38.87 -25.11 25.57
C GLY A 97 -40.36 -24.92 25.84
N ILE A 98 -41.08 -24.13 25.02
CA ILE A 98 -42.55 -24.00 25.12
C ILE A 98 -43.31 -25.03 24.28
N ILE A 99 -42.61 -25.85 23.48
CA ILE A 99 -43.21 -26.87 22.62
C ILE A 99 -43.31 -28.18 23.40
N ASP A 100 -44.52 -28.73 23.50
CA ASP A 100 -44.78 -29.95 24.28
C ASP A 100 -44.32 -31.23 23.55
N ASP A 101 -44.41 -31.26 22.21
CA ASP A 101 -43.95 -32.40 21.41
C ASP A 101 -42.43 -32.39 21.26
N LEU A 102 -41.78 -33.36 21.91
CA LEU A 102 -40.32 -33.54 21.89
C LEU A 102 -39.75 -33.64 20.46
N LYS A 103 -40.44 -34.29 19.53
CA LYS A 103 -39.94 -34.43 18.14
C LYS A 103 -39.94 -33.10 17.42
N ILE A 104 -40.95 -32.27 17.65
CA ILE A 104 -41.05 -30.92 17.06
C ILE A 104 -40.03 -30.00 17.74
N GLN A 105 -39.90 -30.09 19.06
CA GLN A 105 -38.90 -29.37 19.84
C GLN A 105 -37.49 -29.66 19.31
N ASP A 106 -37.11 -30.92 19.12
CA ASP A 106 -35.80 -31.32 18.57
C ASP A 106 -35.55 -30.72 17.19
N ARG A 107 -36.56 -30.70 16.32
CA ARG A 107 -36.45 -30.10 14.98
C ARG A 107 -36.22 -28.59 15.02
N VAL A 108 -36.87 -27.89 15.95
CA VAL A 108 -36.66 -26.44 16.14
C VAL A 108 -35.25 -26.18 16.67
N ILE A 109 -34.78 -26.99 17.63
CA ILE A 109 -33.41 -26.89 18.15
C ILE A 109 -32.39 -27.16 17.05
N GLU A 110 -32.58 -28.23 16.26
CA GLU A 110 -31.72 -28.57 15.13
C GLU A 110 -31.65 -27.42 14.12
N TYR A 111 -32.80 -26.82 13.79
CA TYR A 111 -32.87 -25.64 12.94
C TYR A 111 -32.08 -24.46 13.52
N GLN A 112 -32.25 -24.15 14.82
CA GLN A 112 -31.55 -23.06 15.49
C GLN A 112 -30.04 -23.26 15.55
N LEU A 113 -29.59 -24.50 15.79
CA LEU A 113 -28.16 -24.86 15.77
C LEU A 113 -27.58 -24.72 14.36
N LYS A 114 -28.28 -25.20 13.33
CA LYS A 114 -27.87 -25.00 11.93
C LYS A 114 -27.79 -23.52 11.56
N ALA A 115 -28.79 -22.73 11.94
CA ALA A 115 -28.76 -21.28 11.70
C ALA A 115 -27.56 -20.62 12.40
N LYS A 116 -27.27 -20.99 13.64
CA LYS A 116 -26.08 -20.53 14.38
C LYS A 116 -24.79 -20.90 13.66
N ASP A 117 -24.64 -22.13 13.18
CA ASP A 117 -23.43 -22.58 12.46
C ASP A 117 -23.25 -21.86 11.13
N VAL A 118 -24.33 -21.68 10.37
CA VAL A 118 -24.29 -20.91 9.10
C VAL A 118 -23.88 -19.46 9.35
N LEU A 119 -24.46 -18.80 10.35
CA LEU A 119 -24.09 -17.44 10.71
C LEU A 119 -22.63 -17.37 11.20
N ALA A 120 -22.19 -18.32 12.04
CA ALA A 120 -20.82 -18.38 12.54
C ALA A 120 -19.81 -18.57 11.40
N ALA A 121 -20.09 -19.44 10.43
CA ALA A 121 -19.20 -19.69 9.29
C ALA A 121 -19.03 -18.46 8.38
N VAL A 122 -20.07 -17.62 8.28
CA VAL A 122 -20.02 -16.40 7.44
C VAL A 122 -19.38 -15.22 8.17
N PHE A 123 -19.67 -15.05 9.47
CA PHE A 123 -19.30 -13.84 10.19
C PHE A 123 -18.07 -13.98 11.09
N LEU A 124 -17.69 -15.21 11.48
CA LEU A 124 -16.51 -15.42 12.32
C LEU A 124 -15.31 -15.81 11.45
N PRO A 125 -14.11 -15.32 11.77
CA PRO A 125 -12.90 -15.75 11.08
C PRO A 125 -12.74 -17.27 11.24
N THR A 126 -12.74 -17.97 10.12
CA THR A 126 -12.44 -19.40 10.06
C THR A 126 -11.00 -19.61 10.51
N ASN A 127 -10.80 -20.03 11.75
CA ASN A 127 -9.60 -20.72 12.21
C ASN A 127 -9.57 -22.14 11.61
N GLN A 128 -9.64 -22.26 10.29
CA GLN A 128 -9.33 -23.52 9.65
C GLN A 128 -7.83 -23.75 9.80
N PRO A 129 -7.38 -24.93 10.26
CA PRO A 129 -5.98 -25.29 10.23
C PRO A 129 -5.56 -25.37 8.76
N VAL A 130 -4.89 -24.32 8.29
CA VAL A 130 -4.31 -24.23 6.95
C VAL A 130 -3.43 -25.47 6.75
N SER A 131 -3.61 -26.17 5.64
CA SER A 131 -2.86 -27.40 5.37
C SER A 131 -1.36 -27.08 5.29
N GLN A 132 -0.49 -28.01 5.71
CA GLN A 132 0.97 -27.80 5.59
C GLN A 132 1.41 -27.47 4.15
N ALA A 133 0.68 -27.96 3.15
CA ALA A 133 0.94 -27.66 1.75
C ALA A 133 0.58 -26.21 1.38
N GLU A 134 -0.51 -25.68 1.93
CA GLU A 134 -0.92 -24.28 1.69
C GLU A 134 0.05 -23.30 2.36
N VAL A 135 0.51 -23.61 3.57
CA VAL A 135 1.55 -22.82 4.26
C VAL A 135 2.86 -22.82 3.45
N THR A 136 3.25 -23.98 2.91
CA THR A 136 4.47 -24.10 2.11
C THR A 136 4.36 -23.31 0.80
N LEU A 137 3.20 -23.34 0.14
CA LEU A 137 2.95 -22.60 -1.09
C LEU A 137 2.98 -21.08 -0.85
N GLN A 138 2.38 -20.61 0.25
CA GLN A 138 2.41 -19.20 0.63
C GLN A 138 3.83 -18.73 0.97
N LEU A 139 4.60 -19.57 1.67
CA LEU A 139 6.00 -19.28 1.96
C LEU A 139 6.84 -19.20 0.67
N ALA A 140 6.65 -20.13 -0.27
CA ALA A 140 7.36 -20.12 -1.55
C ALA A 140 7.06 -18.85 -2.37
N GLN A 141 5.80 -18.40 -2.40
CA GLN A 141 5.43 -17.14 -3.06
C GLN A 141 6.09 -15.92 -2.39
N CYS A 142 6.12 -15.91 -1.05
CA CYS A 142 6.79 -14.84 -0.30
C CYS A 142 8.30 -14.79 -0.61
N LEU A 143 8.96 -15.94 -0.75
CA LEU A 143 10.38 -16.01 -1.11
C LEU A 143 10.65 -15.45 -2.51
N VAL A 144 9.83 -15.79 -3.50
CA VAL A 144 9.95 -15.26 -4.87
C VAL A 144 9.80 -13.74 -4.89
N ASP A 145 8.86 -13.19 -4.13
CA ASP A 145 8.67 -11.74 -4.05
C ASP A 145 9.82 -11.04 -3.32
N GLN A 146 10.41 -11.69 -2.31
CA GLN A 146 11.63 -11.19 -1.66
C GLN A 146 12.81 -11.18 -2.62
N GLU A 147 13.01 -12.22 -3.41
CA GLU A 147 14.11 -12.30 -4.39
C GLU A 147 14.03 -11.16 -5.41
N LYS A 148 12.84 -10.87 -5.94
CA LYS A 148 12.62 -9.72 -6.84
C LYS A 148 12.93 -8.39 -6.18
N LYS A 149 12.56 -8.21 -4.90
CA LYS A 149 12.88 -6.99 -4.14
C LYS A 149 14.39 -6.85 -3.92
N ILE A 150 15.09 -7.95 -3.64
CA ILE A 150 16.54 -7.96 -3.47
C ILE A 150 17.22 -7.55 -4.79
N GLN A 151 16.84 -8.13 -5.93
CA GLN A 151 17.39 -7.75 -7.24
C GLN A 151 17.14 -6.27 -7.57
N ALA A 152 15.97 -5.74 -7.24
CA ALA A 152 15.66 -4.31 -7.41
C ALA A 152 16.49 -3.42 -6.47
N LEU A 153 16.83 -3.89 -5.27
CA LEU A 153 17.71 -3.16 -4.35
C LEU A 153 19.17 -3.19 -4.81
N GLU A 154 19.65 -4.32 -5.31
CA GLU A 154 21.01 -4.49 -5.83
C GLU A 154 21.26 -3.56 -7.02
N THR A 155 20.35 -3.54 -8.01
CA THR A 155 20.43 -2.63 -9.16
C THR A 155 20.43 -1.15 -8.76
N ASN A 156 19.62 -0.76 -7.78
CA ASN A 156 19.63 0.60 -7.24
C ASN A 156 20.93 0.91 -6.49
N GLN A 157 21.50 -0.05 -5.76
CA GLN A 157 22.80 0.14 -5.10
C GLN A 157 23.93 0.30 -6.12
N GLU A 158 23.92 -0.44 -7.23
CA GLU A 158 24.91 -0.27 -8.30
C GLU A 158 24.84 1.13 -8.93
N ALA A 159 23.63 1.62 -9.25
CA ALA A 159 23.43 2.97 -9.76
C ALA A 159 23.85 4.06 -8.75
N GLN A 160 23.60 3.84 -7.45
CA GLN A 160 24.07 4.72 -6.39
C GLN A 160 25.59 4.69 -6.24
N ALA A 161 26.24 3.52 -6.37
CA ALA A 161 27.69 3.39 -6.30
C ALA A 161 28.38 4.13 -7.44
N GLU A 162 27.84 4.05 -8.66
CA GLU A 162 28.29 4.82 -9.82
C GLU A 162 28.16 6.33 -9.55
N THR A 163 27.01 6.76 -9.03
CA THR A 163 26.78 8.17 -8.68
C THR A 163 27.74 8.66 -7.59
N ILE A 164 27.99 7.86 -6.55
CA ILE A 164 28.94 8.18 -5.48
C ILE A 164 30.36 8.25 -6.01
N GLN A 165 30.75 7.36 -6.93
CA GLN A 165 32.05 7.41 -7.57
C GLN A 165 32.22 8.72 -8.37
N ASN A 166 31.22 9.09 -9.16
CA ASN A 166 31.21 10.34 -9.92
C ASN A 166 31.28 11.57 -8.99
N ILE A 167 30.62 11.53 -7.82
CA ILE A 167 30.69 12.60 -6.80
C ILE A 167 32.06 12.65 -6.12
N LYS A 168 32.66 11.50 -5.79
CA LYS A 168 33.99 11.43 -5.16
C LYS A 168 35.06 12.02 -6.07
N GLU A 169 34.96 11.81 -7.38
CA GLU A 169 35.86 12.40 -8.36
C GLU A 169 35.68 13.94 -8.48
N ALA A 170 34.49 14.46 -8.16
CA ALA A 170 34.19 15.89 -8.16
C ALA A 170 34.71 16.65 -6.91
N LEU A 171 35.06 15.96 -5.82
CA LEU A 171 35.61 16.57 -4.61
C LEU A 171 37.16 16.65 -4.72
N ALA A 172 37.73 17.86 -4.64
CA ALA A 172 39.18 18.06 -4.79
C ALA A 172 39.92 17.42 -3.61
N PRO A 173 41.16 16.96 -3.85
CA PRO A 173 42.02 16.53 -2.76
C PRO A 173 42.35 17.69 -1.84
N THR A 174 42.36 17.38 -0.55
CA THR A 174 42.83 18.24 0.53
C THR A 174 44.23 18.80 0.22
N ASP A 175 44.44 20.06 0.62
CA ASP A 175 45.61 20.96 0.46
C ASP A 175 46.99 20.28 0.24
N LYS A 176 47.30 19.18 0.96
CA LYS A 176 48.58 18.47 0.91
C LYS A 176 48.94 17.80 -0.42
N GLN A 177 48.00 17.60 -1.36
CA GLN A 177 48.27 16.98 -2.67
C GLN A 177 47.79 17.82 -3.85
N TRP A 178 47.49 19.10 -3.61
CA TRP A 178 46.91 20.00 -4.61
C TRP A 178 47.72 20.04 -5.92
N ARG A 179 49.05 20.21 -5.83
CA ARG A 179 49.93 20.22 -7.01
C ARG A 179 49.89 18.94 -7.82
N LYS A 180 49.84 17.78 -7.14
CA LYS A 180 49.81 16.47 -7.79
C LYS A 180 48.51 16.32 -8.58
N TYR A 181 47.38 16.66 -7.96
CA TYR A 181 46.07 16.64 -8.59
C TYR A 181 45.99 17.55 -9.81
N ILE A 182 46.40 18.81 -9.68
CA ILE A 182 46.35 19.76 -10.79
C ILE A 182 47.18 19.26 -11.98
N ASN A 183 48.39 18.73 -11.73
CA ASN A 183 49.21 18.17 -12.78
C ASN A 183 48.59 16.91 -13.42
N GLU A 184 47.99 16.02 -12.63
CA GLU A 184 47.28 14.85 -13.15
C GLU A 184 46.10 15.25 -14.04
N GLN A 185 45.28 16.21 -13.62
CA GLN A 185 44.14 16.68 -14.41
C GLN A 185 44.56 17.38 -15.70
N LEU A 186 45.55 18.28 -15.65
CA LEU A 186 46.07 18.94 -16.85
C LEU A 186 46.70 17.96 -17.84
N ASN A 187 47.39 16.93 -17.34
CA ASN A 187 47.95 15.87 -18.19
C ASN A 187 46.84 15.03 -18.85
N LYS A 188 45.73 14.76 -18.16
CA LYS A 188 44.56 14.08 -18.75
C LYS A 188 43.93 14.94 -19.86
N VAL A 189 43.76 16.24 -19.62
CA VAL A 189 43.22 17.19 -20.62
C VAL A 189 44.12 17.26 -21.87
N ALA A 190 45.44 17.38 -21.69
CA ALA A 190 46.38 17.39 -22.81
C ALA A 190 46.30 16.12 -23.66
N ARG A 191 46.21 14.95 -23.01
CA ARG A 191 46.06 13.65 -23.70
C ARG A 191 44.75 13.54 -24.47
N ALA A 192 43.65 14.01 -23.90
CA ALA A 192 42.34 13.94 -24.54
C ALA A 192 42.22 14.89 -25.75
N ARG A 193 42.87 16.05 -25.67
CA ARG A 193 42.87 17.05 -26.75
C ARG A 193 43.88 16.75 -27.87
N GLY A 194 44.90 15.94 -27.59
CA GLY A 194 46.02 15.70 -28.50
C GLY A 194 46.96 16.92 -28.64
N ASP A 195 46.86 17.87 -27.71
CA ASP A 195 47.65 19.10 -27.69
C ASP A 195 48.95 18.96 -26.88
N ASP A 196 49.88 19.89 -27.09
CA ASP A 196 51.08 20.00 -26.25
C ASP A 196 50.68 20.34 -24.79
N PHE A 197 51.29 19.62 -23.85
CA PHE A 197 51.16 19.85 -22.41
C PHE A 197 51.49 21.29 -22.00
N GLN A 198 52.36 21.97 -22.75
CA GLN A 198 52.66 23.39 -22.51
C GLN A 198 51.48 24.29 -22.87
N GLY A 199 50.82 24.06 -24.00
CA GLY A 199 49.68 24.87 -24.45
C GLY A 199 48.50 24.82 -23.48
N VAL A 200 48.18 23.63 -22.96
CA VAL A 200 47.13 23.44 -21.94
C VAL A 200 47.44 24.18 -20.64
N ARG A 201 48.73 24.25 -20.25
CA ARG A 201 49.16 25.01 -19.08
C ARG A 201 49.09 26.53 -19.30
N GLU A 202 49.46 27.00 -20.49
CA GLU A 202 49.36 28.42 -20.83
C GLU A 202 47.90 28.88 -20.82
N GLU A 203 47.00 28.11 -21.44
CA GLU A 203 45.56 28.36 -21.40
C GLU A 203 45.00 28.35 -19.97
N SER A 204 45.40 27.39 -19.12
CA SER A 204 44.93 27.33 -17.74
C SER A 204 45.38 28.54 -16.91
N TYR A 205 46.58 29.07 -17.15
CA TYR A 205 47.04 30.30 -16.51
C TYR A 205 46.33 31.55 -17.03
N ASP A 206 46.06 31.64 -18.33
CA ASP A 206 45.32 32.76 -18.90
C ASP A 206 43.89 32.85 -18.36
N LEU A 207 43.23 31.69 -18.20
CA LEU A 207 41.92 31.60 -17.55
C LEU A 207 41.97 32.02 -16.08
N LEU A 208 43.05 31.68 -15.38
CA LEU A 208 43.25 32.10 -14.00
C LEU A 208 43.46 33.62 -13.89
N GLU A 209 44.29 34.21 -14.74
CA GLU A 209 44.52 35.66 -14.77
C GLU A 209 43.23 36.43 -15.06
N LYS A 210 42.41 35.93 -16.00
CA LYS A 210 41.09 36.49 -16.32
C LYS A 210 40.10 36.37 -15.14
N ARG A 211 39.95 35.17 -14.56
CA ARG A 211 38.95 34.91 -13.51
C ARG A 211 39.33 35.53 -12.16
N ALA A 212 40.61 35.51 -11.80
CA ALA A 212 41.09 36.07 -10.55
C ALA A 212 41.46 37.55 -10.64
N ALA A 213 41.40 38.15 -11.85
CA ALA A 213 41.85 39.50 -12.16
C ALA A 213 43.27 39.78 -11.61
N CYS A 214 44.21 38.89 -11.92
CA CYS A 214 45.56 38.94 -11.40
C CYS A 214 46.61 38.80 -12.50
N ASN A 215 47.85 39.20 -12.22
CA ASN A 215 48.98 39.06 -13.14
C ASN A 215 50.04 38.13 -12.53
N LEU A 216 50.11 36.89 -13.01
CA LEU A 216 51.00 35.86 -12.49
C LEU A 216 52.46 36.16 -12.82
N ARG A 217 52.73 36.79 -13.97
CA ARG A 217 54.10 37.18 -14.35
C ARG A 217 54.70 38.17 -13.35
N ARG A 218 53.94 39.22 -12.98
CA ARG A 218 54.36 40.19 -11.96
C ARG A 218 54.47 39.54 -10.59
N ARG A 219 53.49 38.70 -10.19
CA ARG A 219 53.55 38.00 -8.90
C ARG A 219 54.76 37.05 -8.80
N LEU A 220 55.13 36.38 -9.89
CA LEU A 220 56.31 35.52 -9.95
C LEU A 220 57.61 36.32 -9.83
N ALA A 221 57.72 37.46 -10.54
CA ALA A 221 58.88 38.33 -10.43
C ALA A 221 59.07 38.83 -8.99
N ASN A 222 58.00 39.34 -8.37
CA ASN A 222 58.03 39.81 -6.98
C ASN A 222 58.32 38.67 -5.99
N HIS A 223 57.93 37.43 -6.32
CA HIS A 223 58.23 36.27 -5.48
C HIS A 223 59.71 35.88 -5.56
N LYS A 224 60.29 35.89 -6.77
CA LYS A 224 61.73 35.64 -6.97
C LYS A 224 62.59 36.71 -6.32
N GLU A 225 62.17 37.97 -6.38
CA GLU A 225 62.82 39.10 -5.71
C GLU A 225 62.80 38.91 -4.18
N ARG A 226 61.63 38.59 -3.60
CA ARG A 226 61.51 38.26 -2.17
C ARG A 226 62.38 37.09 -1.75
N LEU A 227 62.53 36.05 -2.59
CA LEU A 227 63.42 34.92 -2.32
C LEU A 227 64.89 35.32 -2.36
N PHE A 228 65.27 36.21 -3.28
CA PHE A 228 66.63 36.74 -3.37
C PHE A 228 66.98 37.59 -2.14
N GLU A 229 66.08 38.49 -1.74
CA GLU A 229 66.23 39.31 -0.52
C GLU A 229 66.30 38.46 0.75
N ALA A 230 65.56 37.34 0.80
CA ALA A 230 65.59 36.38 1.89
C ALA A 230 66.84 35.47 1.91
N GLY A 231 67.78 35.65 0.98
CA GLY A 231 69.01 34.86 0.92
C GLY A 231 68.84 33.42 0.43
N ALA A 232 67.79 33.13 -0.35
CA ALA A 232 67.58 31.80 -0.92
C ALA A 232 68.71 31.41 -1.91
N SER A 233 68.93 30.11 -2.09
CA SER A 233 69.91 29.61 -3.06
C SER A 233 69.50 29.97 -4.49
N LYS A 234 70.50 30.17 -5.37
CA LYS A 234 70.28 30.45 -6.80
C LYS A 234 69.39 29.39 -7.46
N THR A 235 69.57 28.12 -7.09
CA THR A 235 68.73 26.99 -7.55
C THR A 235 67.27 27.18 -7.17
N LYS A 236 66.98 27.50 -5.90
CA LYS A 236 65.61 27.71 -5.42
C LYS A 236 64.90 28.86 -6.14
N ILE A 237 65.61 29.94 -6.43
CA ILE A 237 65.08 31.10 -7.17
C ILE A 237 64.78 30.73 -8.63
N ASN A 238 65.65 29.94 -9.25
CA ASN A 238 65.48 29.51 -10.63
C ASN A 238 64.30 28.54 -10.80
N ASP A 239 64.16 27.58 -9.89
CA ASP A 239 63.11 26.54 -9.93
C ASP A 239 61.72 27.08 -9.59
N THR A 240 61.65 28.26 -8.96
CA THR A 240 60.38 28.92 -8.61
C THR A 240 59.59 29.27 -9.87
N ASN A 241 58.34 28.80 -9.91
CA ASN A 241 57.45 28.89 -11.06
C ASN A 241 56.06 29.44 -10.72
N ARG A 242 55.17 29.52 -11.72
CA ARG A 242 53.81 30.07 -11.56
C ARG A 242 52.93 29.26 -10.60
N LEU A 243 53.11 27.93 -10.52
CA LEU A 243 52.38 27.10 -9.55
C LEU A 243 52.80 27.43 -8.12
N ASP A 244 54.07 27.73 -7.86
CA ASP A 244 54.53 28.11 -6.51
C ASP A 244 53.87 29.40 -6.01
N VAL A 245 53.61 30.33 -6.93
CA VAL A 245 52.90 31.58 -6.63
C VAL A 245 51.43 31.32 -6.31
N ILE A 246 50.79 30.40 -7.03
CA ILE A 246 49.39 30.03 -6.81
C ILE A 246 49.26 29.26 -5.50
N ASP A 247 50.18 28.35 -5.22
CA ASP A 247 50.20 27.50 -4.03
C ASP A 247 50.36 28.29 -2.72
N GLN A 248 50.91 29.50 -2.77
CA GLN A 248 51.05 30.38 -1.60
C GLN A 248 49.79 31.18 -1.30
N ASP A 249 48.82 31.23 -2.20
CA ASP A 249 47.61 32.05 -2.10
C ASP A 249 46.37 31.16 -2.17
N ARG A 250 45.74 30.89 -1.01
CA ARG A 250 44.56 30.03 -0.89
C ARG A 250 43.42 30.44 -1.83
N ARG A 251 43.23 31.74 -2.05
CA ARG A 251 42.22 32.24 -3.00
C ARG A 251 42.58 31.83 -4.42
N LEU A 252 43.85 31.95 -4.81
CA LEU A 252 44.28 31.51 -6.14
C LEU A 252 44.24 29.98 -6.29
N GLN A 253 44.58 29.22 -5.25
CA GLN A 253 44.45 27.76 -5.26
C GLN A 253 43.00 27.33 -5.52
N GLU A 254 42.02 27.90 -4.80
CA GLU A 254 40.60 27.56 -4.97
C GLU A 254 40.11 27.91 -6.38
N ILE A 255 40.41 29.11 -6.88
CA ILE A 255 40.02 29.54 -8.22
C ILE A 255 40.69 28.67 -9.30
N TYR A 256 41.98 28.37 -9.13
CA TYR A 256 42.71 27.54 -10.09
C TYR A 256 42.21 26.09 -10.11
N THR A 257 41.86 25.54 -8.95
CA THR A 257 41.25 24.21 -8.85
C THR A 257 39.92 24.16 -9.60
N ALA A 258 39.07 25.19 -9.46
CA ALA A 258 37.81 25.26 -10.18
C ALA A 258 38.02 25.30 -11.70
N ILE A 259 38.97 26.12 -12.17
CA ILE A 259 39.31 26.21 -13.60
C ILE A 259 39.80 24.86 -14.14
N VAL A 260 40.72 24.20 -13.43
CA VAL A 260 41.29 22.92 -13.88
C VAL A 260 40.23 21.82 -13.89
N ARG A 261 39.28 21.82 -12.93
CA ARG A 261 38.12 20.91 -12.97
C ARG A 261 37.20 21.19 -14.16
N GLU A 262 36.88 22.45 -14.44
CA GLU A 262 36.05 22.82 -15.59
C GLU A 262 36.71 22.39 -16.91
N LEU A 263 38.03 22.56 -17.04
CA LEU A 263 38.79 22.07 -18.18
C LEU A 263 38.77 20.54 -18.26
N ALA A 264 38.92 19.84 -17.13
CA ALA A 264 38.85 18.39 -17.09
C ALA A 264 37.48 17.87 -17.53
N ILE A 265 36.39 18.44 -17.01
CA ILE A 265 35.02 18.06 -17.40
C ILE A 265 34.79 18.36 -18.89
N LYS A 266 35.26 19.50 -19.41
CA LYS A 266 35.01 19.89 -20.80
C LYS A 266 35.68 18.96 -21.82
N TYR A 267 36.83 18.38 -21.49
CA TYR A 267 37.66 17.64 -22.47
C TYR A 267 37.88 16.17 -22.12
N VAL A 268 37.60 15.71 -20.90
CA VAL A 268 37.88 14.34 -20.44
C VAL A 268 36.60 13.55 -20.08
N ALA A 269 35.54 14.23 -19.65
CA ALA A 269 34.23 13.62 -19.40
C ALA A 269 33.40 13.55 -20.69
#